data_AF-A0A4D6N2M8-F1
#
_entry.id   AF-A0A4D6N2M8-F1
#
_cell.length_a   1.000
_cell.length_b   1.000
_cell.length_c   1.000
_cell.angle_alpha   90.00
_cell.angle_beta   90.00
_cell.angle_gamma   90.00
#
_symmetry.space_group_name_H-M   'P 1'
#
loop_
_entity.id
_entity.type
_entity.pdbx_description
1 polymer ?
#
loop_
_entity_poly.entity_id
_entity_poly.type
_entity_poly.pdbx_seq_one_letter_code
_entity_poly.pdbx_strand_id
1 'polypeptide(L)'
;MRKEVEIKLSDPEVGVVEAANLGLVMRALNEYMARGLVLSRRVTTMLQEELSAGDKKKLVEEVASLKTLRDSDQQSWAEEKKKLEAEVKKLKLSLTGAEKKLKAKQEEVDEVVAAKEAAAEEAAGEIFSLQQAVYSEHVNGFQKALRQADFLYKEVSVSDCRFNVNLDVYDNRMLDVAEISRLRAEHELATGGNEEAIVVASPVDVVGVVPDGEDGEGDAEDGEEVAEEGNDEVAD
;
A
#
# COMPACT_ATOMS: atom_id res chain seq x y z
N MET A 1 3.76 -50.56 55.04
CA MET A 1 2.80 -50.00 56.01
C MET A 1 1.42 -50.54 55.67
N ARG A 2 0.76 -51.30 56.55
CA ARG A 2 -0.61 -51.78 56.32
C ARG A 2 -1.57 -50.70 56.83
N LYS A 3 -2.54 -50.28 56.02
CA LYS A 3 -3.63 -49.40 56.45
C LYS A 3 -4.73 -50.30 57.04
N GLU A 4 -5.06 -50.11 58.31
CA GLU A 4 -6.19 -50.79 58.93
C GLU A 4 -7.50 -50.09 58.55
N VAL A 5 -8.56 -50.89 58.40
CA VAL A 5 -9.92 -50.42 58.11
C VAL A 5 -10.77 -50.70 59.34
N GLU A 6 -11.31 -49.66 59.96
CA GLU A 6 -12.23 -49.76 61.10
C GLU A 6 -13.67 -49.86 60.57
N ILE A 7 -14.43 -50.87 61.02
CA ILE A 7 -15.85 -51.06 60.65
C ILE A 7 -16.68 -50.91 61.92
N LYS A 8 -17.59 -49.93 61.93
CA LYS A 8 -18.54 -49.68 63.03
C LYS A 8 -19.95 -50.08 62.58
N LEU A 9 -20.66 -50.81 63.42
CA LEU A 9 -22.07 -51.14 63.21
C LEU A 9 -22.94 -50.05 63.85
N SER A 10 -24.05 -49.71 63.21
CA SER A 10 -25.08 -48.83 63.74
C SER A 10 -26.06 -49.58 64.66
N ASP A 11 -26.71 -48.87 65.59
CA ASP A 11 -27.65 -49.48 66.55
C ASP A 11 -28.76 -50.34 65.89
N PRO A 12 -29.35 -49.96 64.74
CA PRO A 12 -30.30 -50.82 64.03
C PRO A 12 -29.68 -52.11 63.49
N GLU A 13 -28.43 -52.07 63.02
CA GLU A 13 -27.72 -53.24 62.51
C GLU A 13 -27.38 -54.20 63.66
N VAL A 14 -27.00 -53.66 64.83
CA VAL A 14 -26.79 -54.45 66.05
C VAL A 14 -28.08 -55.16 66.45
N GLY A 15 -29.22 -54.46 66.46
CA GLY A 15 -30.52 -55.06 66.77
C GLY A 15 -30.93 -56.19 65.80
N VAL A 16 -30.60 -56.06 64.51
CA VAL A 16 -30.85 -57.13 63.51
C VAL A 16 -29.95 -58.35 63.75
N VAL A 17 -28.68 -58.14 64.09
CA VAL A 17 -27.73 -59.23 64.36
C VAL A 17 -28.12 -60.00 65.64
N GLU A 18 -28.52 -59.29 66.69
CA GLU A 18 -28.94 -59.91 67.96
C GLU A 18 -30.25 -60.70 67.84
N ALA A 19 -31.19 -60.27 66.99
CA ALA A 19 -32.46 -60.96 66.77
C ALA A 19 -32.34 -62.17 65.81
N ALA A 20 -31.23 -62.29 65.07
CA ALA A 20 -31.06 -63.32 64.06
C ALA A 20 -30.62 -64.67 64.65
N ASN A 21 -31.04 -65.76 64.01
CA ASN A 21 -30.59 -67.09 64.41
C ASN A 21 -29.08 -67.24 64.19
N LEU A 22 -28.33 -67.52 65.26
CA LEU A 22 -26.87 -67.63 65.24
C LEU A 22 -26.33 -68.58 64.16
N GLY A 23 -26.99 -69.73 63.95
CA GLY A 23 -26.60 -70.69 62.93
C GLY A 23 -26.78 -70.17 61.50
N LEU A 24 -27.78 -69.32 61.27
CA LEU A 24 -28.03 -68.66 60.00
C LEU A 24 -27.00 -67.53 59.75
N VAL A 25 -26.72 -66.72 60.78
CA VAL A 25 -25.70 -65.65 60.74
C VAL A 25 -24.32 -66.22 60.45
N MET A 26 -23.91 -67.29 61.13
CA MET A 26 -22.63 -67.94 60.88
C MET A 26 -22.52 -68.48 59.45
N ARG A 27 -23.61 -69.02 58.88
CA ARG A 27 -23.63 -69.51 57.50
C ARG A 27 -23.49 -68.38 56.49
N ALA A 28 -24.25 -67.30 56.67
CA ALA A 28 -24.17 -66.11 55.84
C ALA A 28 -22.78 -65.46 55.91
N LEU A 29 -22.22 -65.32 57.13
CA LEU A 29 -20.88 -64.80 57.33
C LEU A 29 -19.83 -65.62 56.58
N ASN A 30 -19.87 -66.95 56.70
CA ASN A 30 -18.95 -67.84 55.97
C ASN A 30 -19.07 -67.68 54.45
N GLU A 31 -20.29 -67.56 53.93
CA GLU A 31 -20.53 -67.37 52.50
C GLU A 31 -20.00 -66.01 52.00
N TYR A 32 -20.27 -64.92 52.72
CA TYR A 32 -19.77 -63.59 52.36
C TYR A 32 -18.26 -63.49 52.46
N MET A 33 -17.65 -64.07 53.51
CA MET A 33 -16.19 -64.13 53.64
C MET A 33 -15.57 -64.94 52.49
N ALA A 34 -16.16 -66.09 52.15
CA ALA A 34 -15.68 -66.92 51.04
C ALA A 34 -15.79 -66.19 49.68
N ARG A 35 -16.93 -65.54 49.40
CA ARG A 35 -17.13 -64.75 48.18
C ARG A 35 -16.18 -63.55 48.12
N GLY A 36 -16.04 -62.82 49.23
CA GLY A 36 -15.12 -61.68 49.35
C GLY A 36 -13.68 -62.06 49.08
N LEU A 37 -13.22 -63.21 49.59
CA LEU A 37 -11.88 -63.73 49.33
C LEU A 37 -11.66 -64.07 47.86
N VAL A 38 -12.62 -64.75 47.22
CA VAL A 38 -12.55 -65.13 45.80
C VAL A 38 -12.51 -63.89 44.90
N LEU A 39 -13.38 -62.91 45.14
CA LEU A 39 -13.38 -61.66 44.39
C LEU A 39 -12.08 -60.88 44.58
N SER A 40 -11.59 -60.77 45.83
CA SER A 40 -10.32 -60.10 46.12
C SER A 40 -9.15 -60.75 45.38
N ARG A 41 -9.08 -62.10 45.37
CA ARG A 41 -8.08 -62.84 44.62
C ARG A 41 -8.20 -62.53 43.11
N ARG A 42 -9.40 -62.62 42.54
CA ARG A 42 -9.64 -62.38 41.12
C ARG A 42 -9.27 -60.95 40.68
N VAL A 43 -9.67 -59.95 41.45
CA VAL A 43 -9.32 -58.54 41.19
C VAL A 43 -7.80 -58.35 41.26
N THR A 44 -7.14 -58.94 42.26
CA THR A 44 -5.69 -58.88 42.39
C THR A 44 -5.00 -59.55 41.19
N THR A 45 -5.51 -60.70 40.72
CA THR A 45 -4.97 -61.40 39.56
C THR A 45 -5.14 -60.58 38.28
N MET A 46 -6.32 -60.02 38.02
CA MET A 46 -6.57 -59.16 36.85
C MET A 46 -5.66 -57.93 36.86
N LEU A 47 -5.50 -57.26 38.01
CA LEU A 47 -4.59 -56.11 38.12
C LEU A 47 -3.13 -56.50 37.89
N GLN A 48 -2.71 -57.66 38.39
CA GLN A 48 -1.36 -58.17 38.17
C GLN A 48 -1.12 -58.54 36.70
N GLU A 49 -2.13 -59.14 36.04
CA GLU A 49 -2.12 -59.46 34.61
C GLU A 49 -2.02 -58.18 33.78
N GLU A 50 -2.82 -57.15 34.05
CA GLU A 50 -2.76 -55.87 33.32
C GLU A 50 -1.40 -55.17 33.48
N LEU A 51 -0.83 -55.21 34.70
CA LEU A 51 0.51 -54.67 34.99
C LEU A 51 1.66 -55.44 34.33
N SER A 52 1.41 -56.69 33.94
CA SER A 52 2.39 -57.60 33.32
C SER A 52 2.21 -57.70 31.80
N ALA A 53 0.96 -57.58 31.31
CA ALA A 53 0.57 -57.53 29.92
C ALA A 53 0.81 -56.14 29.31
N GLY A 54 0.81 -55.09 30.14
CA GLY A 54 1.34 -53.79 29.75
C GLY A 54 2.79 -53.93 29.34
N ASP A 55 3.08 -53.60 28.08
CA ASP A 55 4.40 -53.69 27.45
C ASP A 55 5.35 -52.61 28.00
N LYS A 56 5.66 -52.67 29.30
CA LYS A 56 6.46 -51.69 30.05
C LYS A 56 7.80 -51.43 29.36
N LYS A 57 8.38 -52.46 28.74
CA LYS A 57 9.63 -52.32 27.98
C LYS A 57 9.46 -51.39 26.78
N LYS A 58 8.39 -51.55 26.00
CA LYS A 58 8.06 -50.66 24.87
C LYS A 58 7.85 -49.22 25.32
N LEU A 59 7.15 -49.02 26.44
CA LEU A 59 6.91 -47.69 26.99
C LEU A 59 8.22 -47.01 27.45
N VAL A 60 9.13 -47.76 28.06
CA VAL A 60 10.45 -47.26 28.47
C VAL A 60 11.31 -46.89 27.26
N GLU A 61 11.30 -47.72 26.21
CA GLU A 61 12.00 -47.45 24.95
C GLU A 61 11.44 -46.19 24.25
N GLU A 62 10.12 -46.05 24.16
CA GLU A 62 9.47 -44.88 23.55
C GLU A 62 9.76 -43.60 24.34
N VAL A 63 9.71 -43.65 25.67
CA VAL A 63 10.09 -42.50 26.53
C VAL A 63 11.56 -42.14 26.33
N ALA A 64 12.45 -43.12 26.18
CA ALA A 64 13.86 -42.86 25.89
C ALA A 64 14.04 -42.21 24.51
N SER A 65 13.37 -42.72 23.47
CA SER A 65 13.41 -42.16 22.12
C SER A 65 12.84 -40.74 22.07
N LEU A 66 11.69 -40.49 22.68
CA LEU A 66 11.08 -39.16 22.76
C LEU A 66 11.97 -38.17 23.52
N LYS A 67 12.66 -38.62 24.56
CA LYS A 67 13.63 -37.79 25.28
C LYS A 67 14.80 -37.39 24.38
N THR A 68 15.38 -38.34 23.64
CA THR A 68 16.46 -38.03 22.68
C THR A 68 16.00 -37.07 21.58
N LEU A 69 14.78 -37.26 21.06
CA LEU A 69 14.22 -36.39 20.04
C LEU A 69 14.01 -34.96 20.59
N ARG A 70 13.40 -34.84 21.78
CA ARG A 70 13.20 -33.54 22.44
C ARG A 70 14.52 -32.82 22.67
N ASP A 71 15.56 -33.52 23.11
CA ASP A 71 16.88 -32.92 23.36
C ASP A 71 17.54 -32.44 22.05
N SER A 72 17.40 -33.21 20.95
CA SER A 72 17.86 -32.84 19.61
C SER A 72 17.11 -31.61 19.07
N ASP A 73 15.78 -31.61 19.14
CA ASP A 73 14.95 -30.50 18.68
C ASP A 73 15.26 -29.23 19.46
N GLN A 74 15.44 -29.34 20.78
CA GLN A 74 15.83 -28.23 21.64
C GLN A 74 17.18 -27.61 21.23
N GLN A 75 18.15 -28.44 20.83
CA GLN A 75 19.44 -27.96 20.33
C GLN A 75 19.29 -27.26 18.98
N SER A 76 18.57 -27.88 18.02
CA SER A 76 18.34 -27.30 16.70
C SER A 76 17.64 -25.94 16.77
N TRP A 77 16.63 -25.82 17.65
CA TRP A 77 15.93 -24.58 17.89
C TRP A 77 16.83 -23.50 18.48
N ALA A 78 17.72 -23.86 19.41
CA ALA A 78 18.67 -22.92 20.01
C ALA A 78 19.69 -22.40 18.99
N GLU A 79 20.16 -23.25 18.08
CA GLU A 79 21.08 -22.88 17.00
C GLU A 79 20.42 -21.95 15.98
N GLU A 80 19.23 -22.30 15.48
CA GLU A 80 18.49 -21.45 14.54
C GLU A 80 18.07 -20.13 15.19
N LYS A 81 17.65 -20.12 16.45
CA LYS A 81 17.38 -18.88 17.19
C LYS A 81 18.61 -17.98 17.22
N LYS A 82 19.79 -18.52 17.53
CA LYS A 82 21.04 -17.76 17.58
C LYS A 82 21.43 -17.21 16.19
N LYS A 83 21.22 -17.99 15.14
CA LYS A 83 21.47 -17.57 13.75
C LYS A 83 20.54 -16.44 13.34
N LEU A 84 19.23 -16.57 13.58
CA LEU A 84 18.24 -15.54 13.31
C LEU A 84 18.53 -14.25 14.09
N GLU A 85 18.92 -14.34 15.36
CA GLU A 85 19.31 -13.16 16.14
C GLU A 85 20.53 -12.43 15.54
N ALA A 86 21.49 -13.17 14.98
CA ALA A 86 22.65 -12.58 14.31
C ALA A 86 22.26 -11.91 12.98
N GLU A 87 21.39 -12.54 12.20
CA GLU A 87 20.86 -11.97 10.95
C GLU A 87 20.04 -10.70 11.21
N VAL A 88 19.18 -10.70 12.23
CA VAL A 88 18.41 -9.52 12.65
C VAL A 88 19.34 -8.36 13.02
N LYS A 89 20.42 -8.62 13.77
CA LYS A 89 21.41 -7.59 14.10
C LYS A 89 22.10 -7.04 12.86
N LYS A 90 22.50 -7.91 11.93
CA LYS A 90 23.14 -7.51 10.66
C LYS A 90 22.18 -6.67 9.80
N LEU A 91 20.94 -7.12 9.63
CA LEU A 91 19.92 -6.41 8.84
C LEU A 91 19.59 -5.05 9.46
N LYS A 92 19.45 -4.97 10.78
CA LYS A 92 19.22 -3.69 11.48
C LYS A 92 20.35 -2.69 11.22
N LEU A 93 21.60 -3.13 11.29
CA LEU A 93 22.74 -2.27 10.95
C LEU A 93 22.71 -1.83 9.49
N SER A 94 22.44 -2.75 8.55
CA SER A 94 22.34 -2.42 7.13
C SER A 94 21.20 -1.43 6.84
N LEU A 95 20.05 -1.62 7.47
CA LEU A 95 18.87 -0.76 7.33
C LEU A 95 19.21 0.67 7.75
N THR A 96 19.80 0.87 8.94
CA THR A 96 20.18 2.21 9.40
C THR A 96 21.22 2.88 8.49
N GLY A 97 22.11 2.09 7.88
CA GLY A 97 23.06 2.59 6.87
C GLY A 97 22.37 3.03 5.57
N ALA A 98 21.42 2.24 5.09
CA ALA A 98 20.62 2.55 3.91
C ALA A 98 19.72 3.78 4.14
N GLU A 99 19.08 3.88 5.31
CA GLU A 99 18.25 5.03 5.70
C GLU A 99 19.04 6.34 5.70
N LYS A 100 20.28 6.35 6.21
CA LYS A 100 21.15 7.54 6.17
C LYS A 100 21.52 7.94 4.75
N LYS A 101 21.84 6.97 3.89
CA LYS A 101 22.14 7.23 2.47
C LYS A 101 20.92 7.76 1.72
N LEU A 102 19.74 7.23 2.02
CA LEU A 102 18.49 7.68 1.42
C LEU A 102 18.21 9.14 1.80
N LYS A 103 18.36 9.51 3.08
CA LYS A 103 18.20 10.90 3.52
C LYS A 103 19.19 11.86 2.84
N ALA A 104 20.46 11.48 2.77
CA ALA A 104 21.47 12.29 2.07
C ALA A 104 21.15 12.45 0.57
N LYS A 105 20.63 11.41 -0.09
CA LYS A 105 20.19 11.50 -1.48
C LYS A 105 18.91 12.31 -1.66
N GLN A 106 18.02 12.32 -0.68
CA GLN A 106 16.85 13.19 -0.70
C GLN A 106 17.29 14.67 -0.63
N GLU A 107 18.19 15.01 0.29
CA GLU A 107 18.74 16.37 0.42
C GLU A 107 19.44 16.85 -0.86
N GLU A 108 20.25 15.98 -1.51
CA GLU A 108 20.89 16.28 -2.79
C GLU A 108 19.88 16.53 -3.91
N VAL A 109 18.81 15.73 -3.97
CA VAL A 109 17.74 15.91 -4.97
C VAL A 109 16.97 17.21 -4.71
N ASP A 110 16.63 17.51 -3.46
CA ASP A 110 15.90 18.72 -3.09
C ASP A 110 16.72 19.98 -3.45
N GLU A 111 18.05 19.98 -3.23
CA GLU A 111 18.94 21.07 -3.63
C GLU A 111 18.99 21.23 -5.15
N VAL A 112 19.11 20.12 -5.90
CA VAL A 112 19.14 20.16 -7.37
C VAL A 112 17.81 20.67 -7.93
N VAL A 113 16.68 20.27 -7.36
CA VAL A 113 15.36 20.74 -7.77
C VAL A 113 15.24 22.24 -7.53
N ALA A 114 15.57 22.72 -6.33
CA ALA A 114 15.54 24.15 -6.01
C ALA A 114 16.45 24.98 -6.94
N ALA A 115 17.64 24.47 -7.25
CA ALA A 115 18.55 25.13 -8.20
C ALA A 115 17.99 25.18 -9.63
N LYS A 116 17.30 24.12 -10.06
CA LYS A 116 16.65 24.07 -11.38
C LYS A 116 15.45 25.00 -11.47
N GLU A 117 14.65 25.09 -10.42
CA GLU A 117 13.52 26.02 -10.34
C GLU A 117 13.99 27.48 -10.38
N ALA A 118 15.01 27.83 -9.57
CA ALA A 118 15.59 29.17 -9.59
C ALA A 118 16.17 29.54 -10.98
N ALA A 119 16.89 28.62 -11.63
CA ALA A 119 17.41 28.85 -12.97
C ALA A 119 16.30 28.98 -14.03
N ALA A 120 15.19 28.26 -13.88
CA ALA A 120 14.04 28.36 -14.77
C ALA A 120 13.32 29.70 -14.61
N GLU A 121 13.16 30.19 -13.38
CA GLU A 121 12.57 31.50 -13.09
C GLU A 121 13.43 32.65 -13.64
N GLU A 122 14.75 32.59 -13.45
CA GLU A 122 15.70 33.55 -14.04
C GLU A 122 15.60 33.57 -15.57
N ALA A 123 15.66 32.39 -16.21
CA ALA A 123 15.53 32.28 -17.66
C ALA A 123 14.17 32.81 -18.18
N ALA A 124 13.08 32.56 -17.46
CA ALA A 124 11.77 33.09 -17.82
C ALA A 124 11.74 34.63 -17.73
N GLY A 125 12.34 35.22 -16.71
CA GLY A 125 12.46 36.67 -16.56
C GLY A 125 13.31 37.33 -17.66
N GLU A 126 14.40 36.69 -18.06
CA GLU A 126 15.23 37.14 -19.19
C GLU A 126 14.46 37.08 -20.51
N ILE A 127 13.78 35.96 -20.79
CA ILE A 127 12.96 35.79 -22.00
C ILE A 127 11.89 36.88 -22.06
N PHE A 128 11.19 37.14 -20.95
CA PHE A 128 10.17 38.18 -20.88
C PHE A 128 10.76 39.57 -21.17
N SER A 129 11.90 39.89 -20.58
CA SER A 129 12.59 41.18 -20.80
C SER A 129 13.04 41.35 -22.25
N LEU A 130 13.57 40.28 -22.85
CA LEU A 130 13.97 40.27 -24.26
C LEU A 130 12.77 40.42 -25.20
N GLN A 131 11.66 39.72 -24.93
CA GLN A 131 10.42 39.87 -25.69
C GLN A 131 9.92 41.32 -25.65
N GLN A 132 9.95 41.96 -24.48
CA GLN A 132 9.55 43.36 -24.33
C GLN A 132 10.47 44.31 -25.12
N ALA A 133 11.79 44.07 -25.11
CA ALA A 133 12.75 44.86 -25.86
C ALA A 133 12.53 44.72 -27.38
N VAL A 134 12.37 43.49 -27.88
CA VAL A 134 12.09 43.19 -29.29
C VAL A 134 10.80 43.87 -29.74
N TYR A 135 9.72 43.74 -28.97
CA TYR A 135 8.44 44.40 -29.27
C TYR A 135 8.61 45.91 -29.38
N SER A 136 9.32 46.52 -28.43
CA SER A 136 9.54 47.97 -28.40
C SER A 136 10.35 48.44 -29.62
N GLU A 137 11.41 47.72 -29.98
CA GLU A 137 12.20 48.01 -31.18
C GLU A 137 11.39 47.87 -32.48
N HIS A 138 10.54 46.84 -32.59
CA HIS A 138 9.64 46.68 -33.75
C HIS A 138 8.66 47.84 -33.87
N VAL A 139 8.01 48.24 -32.77
CA VAL A 139 7.09 49.39 -32.75
C VAL A 139 7.82 50.67 -33.15
N ASN A 140 9.01 50.91 -32.58
CA ASN A 140 9.82 52.08 -32.89
C ASN A 140 10.26 52.11 -34.37
N GLY A 141 10.72 50.97 -34.88
CA GLY A 141 11.12 50.79 -36.28
C GLY A 141 9.96 51.01 -37.25
N PHE A 142 8.79 50.45 -36.94
CA PHE A 142 7.58 50.64 -37.72
C PHE A 142 7.14 52.11 -37.76
N GLN A 143 7.06 52.77 -36.60
CA GLN A 143 6.74 54.19 -36.53
C GLN A 143 7.75 55.06 -37.27
N LYS A 144 9.03 54.71 -37.23
CA LYS A 144 10.07 55.39 -38.00
C LYS A 144 9.84 55.23 -39.51
N ALA A 145 9.52 54.03 -39.98
CA ALA A 145 9.21 53.77 -41.38
C ALA A 145 7.97 54.56 -41.84
N LEU A 146 6.91 54.64 -41.02
CA LEU A 146 5.72 55.45 -41.33
C LEU A 146 6.08 56.94 -41.50
N ARG A 147 6.91 57.51 -40.62
CA ARG A 147 7.39 58.89 -40.77
C ARG A 147 8.22 59.09 -42.04
N GLN A 148 9.04 58.11 -42.41
CA GLN A 148 9.81 58.15 -43.66
C GLN A 148 8.90 58.08 -44.89
N ALA A 149 7.88 57.23 -44.85
CA ALA A 149 6.90 57.09 -45.93
C ALA A 149 6.09 58.38 -46.11
N ASP A 150 5.56 58.96 -45.03
CA ASP A 150 4.82 60.23 -45.04
C ASP A 150 5.68 61.38 -45.61
N PHE A 151 6.96 61.44 -45.24
CA PHE A 151 7.88 62.45 -45.76
C PHE A 151 8.20 62.29 -47.26
N LEU A 152 8.51 61.06 -47.70
CA LEU A 152 8.91 60.78 -49.08
C LEU A 152 7.72 60.74 -50.04
N TYR A 153 6.57 60.30 -49.57
CA TYR A 153 5.37 60.10 -50.37
C TYR A 153 4.21 60.94 -49.84
N LYS A 154 4.33 62.28 -49.98
CA LYS A 154 3.26 63.23 -49.63
C LYS A 154 1.91 62.97 -50.32
N GLU A 155 1.91 62.16 -51.38
CA GLU A 155 0.74 61.81 -52.19
C GLU A 155 0.20 60.39 -51.90
N VAL A 156 0.88 59.58 -51.08
CA VAL A 156 0.43 58.23 -50.76
C VAL A 156 -0.25 58.26 -49.39
N SER A 157 -1.59 58.22 -49.42
CA SER A 157 -2.39 58.13 -48.21
C SER A 157 -2.12 56.81 -47.47
N VAL A 158 -2.10 56.84 -46.13
CA VAL A 158 -2.14 55.62 -45.30
C VAL A 158 -3.41 54.78 -45.52
N SER A 159 -4.42 55.36 -46.17
CA SER A 159 -5.66 54.70 -46.58
C SER A 159 -5.68 54.35 -48.08
N ASP A 160 -4.53 54.44 -48.77
CA ASP A 160 -4.42 54.09 -50.18
C ASP A 160 -4.67 52.59 -50.37
N CYS A 161 -5.70 52.26 -51.15
CA CYS A 161 -6.19 50.89 -51.35
C CYS A 161 -5.16 49.95 -52.01
N ARG A 162 -4.05 50.49 -52.55
CA ARG A 162 -2.92 49.69 -53.05
C ARG A 162 -2.10 49.06 -51.91
N PHE A 163 -2.25 49.54 -50.68
CA PHE A 163 -1.61 49.00 -49.49
C PHE A 163 -2.66 48.30 -48.62
N ASN A 164 -2.92 47.03 -48.92
CA ASN A 164 -3.80 46.19 -48.11
C ASN A 164 -2.95 45.21 -47.29
N VAL A 165 -2.96 45.36 -45.97
CA VAL A 165 -2.16 44.53 -45.03
C VAL A 165 -2.55 43.05 -45.01
N ASN A 166 -3.74 42.70 -45.49
CA ASN A 166 -4.19 41.32 -45.59
C ASN A 166 -3.73 40.66 -46.89
N LEU A 167 -3.15 41.42 -47.83
CA LEU A 167 -2.61 40.90 -49.08
C LEU A 167 -1.08 40.92 -49.05
N ASP A 168 -0.46 39.89 -49.60
CA ASP A 168 0.99 39.78 -49.78
C ASP A 168 1.32 39.22 -51.17
N VAL A 169 2.56 39.38 -51.62
CA VAL A 169 3.01 38.89 -52.92
C VAL A 169 3.50 37.45 -52.79
N TYR A 170 2.79 36.51 -53.43
CA TYR A 170 3.18 35.11 -53.53
C TYR A 170 3.09 34.64 -54.98
N ASP A 171 4.15 34.01 -55.48
CA ASP A 171 4.24 33.55 -56.87
C ASP A 171 3.89 34.68 -57.87
N ASN A 172 4.50 35.85 -57.65
CA ASN A 172 4.31 37.08 -58.43
C ASN A 172 2.86 37.58 -58.51
N ARG A 173 1.98 37.14 -57.62
CA ARG A 173 0.58 37.57 -57.51
C ARG A 173 0.29 38.13 -56.13
N MET A 174 -0.56 39.16 -56.05
CA MET A 174 -1.12 39.65 -54.78
C MET A 174 -2.24 38.71 -54.33
N LEU A 175 -2.05 38.05 -53.19
CA LEU A 175 -2.99 37.09 -52.62
C LEU A 175 -3.21 37.38 -51.14
N ASP A 176 -4.33 36.91 -50.59
CA ASP A 176 -4.59 37.02 -49.16
C ASP A 176 -3.62 36.13 -48.36
N VAL A 177 -3.17 36.61 -47.19
CA VAL A 177 -2.22 35.88 -46.33
C VAL A 177 -2.74 34.50 -45.94
N ALA A 178 -4.06 34.34 -45.73
CA ALA A 178 -4.66 33.03 -45.45
C ALA A 178 -4.55 32.08 -46.66
N GLU A 179 -4.80 32.60 -47.87
CA GLU A 179 -4.69 31.85 -49.11
C GLU A 179 -3.24 31.46 -49.42
N ILE A 180 -2.28 32.35 -49.16
CA ILE A 180 -0.85 32.06 -49.27
C ILE A 180 -0.44 30.94 -48.30
N SER A 181 -0.99 30.93 -47.09
CA SER A 181 -0.71 29.90 -46.09
C SER A 181 -1.22 28.53 -46.55
N ARG A 182 -2.44 28.49 -47.11
CA ARG A 182 -3.01 27.28 -47.72
C ARG A 182 -2.16 26.78 -48.89
N LEU A 183 -1.80 27.66 -49.82
CA LEU A 183 -0.99 27.31 -50.99
C LEU A 183 0.42 26.84 -50.62
N ARG A 184 1.05 27.45 -49.59
CA ARG A 184 2.34 26.97 -49.06
C ARG A 184 2.22 25.56 -48.47
N ALA A 185 1.21 25.30 -47.64
CA ALA A 185 0.99 23.97 -47.08
C ALA A 185 0.71 22.92 -48.18
N GLU A 186 -0.07 23.28 -49.21
CA GLU A 186 -0.33 22.42 -50.37
C GLU A 186 0.93 22.15 -51.20
N HIS A 187 1.76 23.18 -51.41
CA HIS A 187 3.05 23.03 -52.09
C HIS A 187 4.01 22.15 -51.28
N GLU A 188 4.09 22.33 -49.96
CA GLU A 188 4.91 21.49 -49.05
C GLU A 188 4.44 20.03 -49.04
N LEU A 189 3.13 19.77 -49.07
CA LEU A 189 2.58 18.42 -49.22
C LEU A 189 2.83 17.84 -50.62
N ALA A 190 2.82 18.66 -51.67
CA ALA A 190 3.06 18.24 -53.05
C ALA A 190 4.56 17.96 -53.34
N THR A 191 5.48 18.67 -52.70
CA THR A 191 6.93 18.42 -52.81
C THR A 191 7.46 17.42 -51.78
N GLY A 192 6.71 17.14 -50.70
CA GLY A 192 7.02 16.07 -49.73
C GLY A 192 6.71 14.65 -50.21
N GLY A 193 6.18 14.48 -51.43
CA GLY A 193 5.79 13.18 -52.00
C GLY A 193 6.92 12.33 -52.58
N ASN A 194 8.17 12.79 -52.55
CA ASN A 194 9.30 12.01 -53.07
C ASN A 194 10.60 12.27 -52.28
N GLU A 195 10.73 11.65 -51.10
CA GLU A 195 11.89 10.86 -50.66
C GLU A 195 11.77 10.48 -49.17
N GLU A 196 11.59 9.18 -48.95
CA GLU A 196 12.22 8.36 -47.89
C GLU A 196 12.22 8.83 -46.41
N ALA A 197 11.28 8.26 -45.65
CA ALA A 197 11.40 7.79 -44.27
C ALA A 197 12.35 8.53 -43.29
N ILE A 198 11.79 9.40 -42.45
CA ILE A 198 12.16 9.44 -41.03
C ILE A 198 10.90 9.36 -40.18
N VAL A 199 10.73 8.18 -39.58
CA VAL A 199 9.80 7.91 -38.48
C VAL A 199 10.24 8.75 -37.29
N VAL A 200 9.41 9.71 -36.86
CA VAL A 200 9.38 10.12 -35.46
C VAL A 200 7.93 10.04 -34.99
N ALA A 201 7.71 9.13 -34.06
CA ALA A 201 6.43 8.79 -33.48
C ALA A 201 5.80 9.97 -32.73
N SER A 202 4.47 10.10 -32.86
CA SER A 202 3.61 10.87 -31.97
C SER A 202 3.72 10.43 -30.50
N PRO A 203 3.22 11.26 -29.58
CA PRO A 203 1.94 10.92 -28.97
C PRO A 203 0.96 12.12 -28.95
N VAL A 204 -0.28 11.94 -29.44
CA VAL A 204 -1.52 11.55 -28.70
C VAL A 204 -2.34 12.78 -28.25
N ASP A 205 -3.44 12.96 -28.99
CA ASP A 205 -4.81 13.34 -28.63
C ASP A 205 -5.10 14.51 -27.67
N VAL A 206 -5.78 15.53 -28.21
CA VAL A 206 -7.02 16.04 -27.60
C VAL A 206 -8.08 16.27 -28.69
N VAL A 207 -9.14 15.48 -28.62
CA VAL A 207 -10.39 15.57 -29.40
C VAL A 207 -11.38 16.51 -28.68
N GLY A 208 -12.19 17.24 -29.48
CA GLY A 208 -13.50 17.77 -29.07
C GLY A 208 -13.73 19.20 -29.59
N VAL A 209 -14.20 19.40 -30.83
CA VAL A 209 -15.64 19.50 -31.23
C VAL A 209 -16.43 20.54 -30.42
N VAL A 210 -16.79 21.63 -31.11
CA VAL A 210 -17.83 22.64 -30.80
C VAL A 210 -19.15 22.12 -31.43
N PRO A 211 -20.41 22.30 -30.93
CA PRO A 211 -21.03 23.61 -30.66
C PRO A 211 -22.21 23.75 -29.65
N ASP A 212 -22.52 25.02 -29.36
CA ASP A 212 -23.81 25.73 -29.19
C ASP A 212 -25.11 25.00 -28.77
N GLY A 213 -25.87 25.61 -27.84
CA GLY A 213 -27.31 25.34 -27.65
C GLY A 213 -27.86 25.36 -26.21
N GLU A 214 -28.47 26.49 -25.85
CA GLU A 214 -29.73 26.69 -25.07
C GLU A 214 -30.08 25.92 -23.76
N ASP A 215 -30.54 26.74 -22.81
CA ASP A 215 -31.62 26.54 -21.82
C ASP A 215 -31.43 25.66 -20.58
N GLY A 216 -31.67 26.28 -19.41
CA GLY A 216 -32.03 25.55 -18.18
C GLY A 216 -31.75 26.32 -16.90
N GLU A 217 -32.76 27.04 -16.40
CA GLU A 217 -32.84 27.67 -15.07
C GLU A 217 -32.50 26.72 -13.91
N GLY A 218 -32.00 27.28 -12.80
CA GLY A 218 -31.91 26.58 -11.52
C GLY A 218 -31.13 27.34 -10.45
N ASP A 219 -31.84 28.21 -9.72
CA ASP A 219 -31.47 28.77 -8.42
C ASP A 219 -30.89 27.72 -7.46
N ALA A 220 -29.87 28.07 -6.69
CA ALA A 220 -29.90 27.96 -5.23
C ALA A 220 -28.69 28.65 -4.59
N GLU A 221 -29.01 29.43 -3.57
CA GLU A 221 -28.17 30.22 -2.69
C GLU A 221 -27.11 29.43 -1.90
N ASP A 222 -26.31 30.23 -1.17
CA ASP A 222 -25.81 29.99 0.19
C ASP A 222 -24.31 29.62 0.25
N GLY A 223 -23.38 30.44 0.73
CA GLY A 223 -23.50 31.65 1.55
C GLY A 223 -23.29 31.38 3.04
N GLU A 224 -22.13 30.88 3.49
CA GLU A 224 -21.66 31.21 4.84
C GLU A 224 -20.17 30.92 5.06
N GLU A 225 -19.42 31.99 5.33
CA GLU A 225 -18.29 31.93 6.25
C GLU A 225 -18.81 32.11 7.68
N VAL A 226 -18.16 31.50 8.66
CA VAL A 226 -17.48 32.13 9.80
C VAL A 226 -17.40 31.17 10.99
N ALA A 227 -16.28 31.30 11.67
CA ALA A 227 -15.78 30.59 12.83
C ALA A 227 -16.59 30.74 14.14
N GLU A 228 -16.19 29.88 15.10
CA GLU A 228 -15.81 30.24 16.48
C GLU A 228 -16.58 29.52 17.62
N GLU A 229 -15.77 28.95 18.52
CA GLU A 229 -15.94 28.63 19.95
C GLU A 229 -17.21 27.97 20.51
N GLY A 230 -16.97 26.94 21.34
CA GLY A 230 -17.98 26.38 22.25
C GLY A 230 -17.45 25.22 23.07
N ASN A 231 -16.74 25.52 24.14
CA ASN A 231 -16.42 24.61 25.25
C ASN A 231 -17.70 24.26 26.02
N ASP A 232 -18.01 22.98 26.26
CA ASP A 232 -18.49 22.53 27.58
C ASP A 232 -18.43 21.01 27.79
N GLU A 233 -18.22 20.64 29.05
CA GLU A 233 -18.22 19.29 29.62
C GLU A 233 -19.58 18.58 29.49
N VAL A 234 -19.61 17.24 29.63
CA VAL A 234 -20.31 16.52 30.71
C VAL A 234 -20.24 15.00 30.46
N ALA A 235 -20.00 14.29 31.56
CA ALA A 235 -19.94 12.85 31.75
C ALA A 235 -21.23 12.09 31.41
N ASP A 236 -21.09 10.84 30.92
CA ASP A 236 -21.42 9.59 31.64
C ASP A 236 -20.76 8.40 30.93
#